data_AF-A0A6N2BEV6-F1
#
_entry.id   AF-A0A6N2BEV6-F1
#
_cell.length_a   1.000
_cell.length_b   1.000
_cell.length_c   1.000
_cell.angle_alpha   90.00
_cell.angle_beta   90.00
_cell.angle_gamma   90.00
#
_symmetry.space_group_name_H-M   'P 1'
#
loop_
_entity.id
_entity.type
_entity.pdbx_description
1 polymer ?
#
loop_
_entity_poly.entity_id
_entity_poly.type
_entity_poly.pdbx_seq_one_letter_code
_entity_poly.pdbx_strand_id
1 'polypeptide(L)'
;MEKAQVFLLPVLALCFVFLISGVSSATFTLVNQCSYTVWPGILSGAGTSPVSPTGFQLNPGQAIPVSVPAGWSGRLWGRSFCSQDSATGKFTCVTGDCGSGTLECTGGAAPPATLAEFTLNGADGLDFYDVSLVDGYNLPMLITPQGGTGSGNCSATGCVVDLNGPCPSELKLVSTGSGGGADECVACKSACEAFGDPRYCCSGAYATPDTCKPTDYSEFFKNSCPRAYSYAYDDGTSTFTCASADYVITFCPAPSTSQKSSGGQYPGGGSNVSLISSSGVLAYGPLPSLMITILAVIFFIYKKN
;
A
#
# COMPACT_ATOMS: atom_id res chain seq x y z
N MET A 1 -32.47 17.54 -45.75
CA MET A 1 -32.47 17.28 -44.30
C MET A 1 -32.08 15.83 -43.95
N GLU A 2 -32.38 14.83 -44.80
CA GLU A 2 -32.02 13.42 -44.57
C GLU A 2 -30.51 13.11 -44.49
N LYS A 3 -29.65 13.81 -45.25
CA LYS A 3 -28.21 13.51 -45.32
C LYS A 3 -27.40 13.99 -44.10
N ALA A 4 -27.90 14.97 -43.34
CA ALA A 4 -27.23 15.46 -42.14
C ALA A 4 -27.35 14.48 -40.96
N GLN A 5 -28.43 13.69 -40.94
CA GLN A 5 -28.74 12.75 -39.86
C GLN A 5 -27.82 11.51 -39.87
N VAL A 6 -27.32 11.11 -41.05
CA VAL A 6 -26.44 9.94 -41.23
C VAL A 6 -25.01 10.18 -40.71
N PHE A 7 -24.54 11.44 -40.73
CA PHE A 7 -23.20 11.80 -40.22
C PHE A 7 -23.18 12.19 -38.74
N LEU A 8 -24.33 12.59 -38.18
CA LEU A 8 -24.43 12.98 -36.77
C LEU A 8 -24.31 11.77 -35.82
N LEU A 9 -24.93 10.64 -36.18
CA LEU A 9 -24.94 9.40 -35.40
C LEU A 9 -23.53 8.82 -35.12
N PRO A 10 -22.63 8.65 -36.10
CA PRO A 10 -21.28 8.13 -35.84
C PRO A 10 -20.39 9.12 -35.07
N VAL A 11 -20.58 10.44 -35.23
CA VAL A 11 -19.84 11.46 -34.46
C VAL A 11 -20.31 11.47 -33.00
N LEU A 12 -21.61 11.37 -32.76
CA LEU A 12 -22.17 11.27 -31.41
C LEU A 12 -21.72 9.98 -30.71
N ALA A 13 -21.67 8.86 -31.43
CA ALA A 13 -21.17 7.59 -30.94
C ALA A 13 -19.67 7.66 -30.59
N LEU A 14 -18.86 8.32 -31.42
CA LEU A 14 -17.43 8.54 -31.15
C LEU A 14 -17.22 9.43 -29.92
N CYS A 15 -18.01 10.50 -29.75
CA CYS A 15 -18.00 11.32 -28.53
C CYS A 15 -18.42 10.51 -27.29
N PHE A 16 -19.37 9.57 -27.41
CA PHE A 16 -19.76 8.67 -26.32
C PHE A 16 -18.64 7.71 -25.92
N VAL A 17 -17.81 7.27 -26.87
CA VAL A 17 -16.59 6.47 -26.64
C VAL A 17 -15.46 7.29 -26.00
N PHE A 18 -15.45 8.62 -26.15
CA PHE A 18 -14.52 9.51 -25.43
C PHE A 18 -15.08 10.00 -24.07
N LEU A 19 -16.37 9.79 -23.80
CA LEU A 19 -17.03 10.05 -22.51
C LEU A 19 -16.98 8.84 -21.57
N ILE A 20 -16.38 7.71 -21.98
CA ILE A 20 -16.05 6.64 -21.07
C ILE A 20 -15.00 7.23 -20.12
N SER A 21 -15.45 7.63 -18.94
CA SER A 21 -14.59 8.12 -17.87
C SER A 21 -13.50 7.08 -17.68
N GLY A 22 -12.24 7.46 -17.91
CA GLY A 22 -11.11 6.58 -17.64
C GLY A 22 -11.26 6.07 -16.21
N VAL A 23 -11.35 4.76 -16.04
CA VAL A 23 -11.31 4.15 -14.70
C VAL A 23 -9.94 4.53 -14.13
N SER A 24 -9.92 5.45 -13.16
CA SER A 24 -8.68 5.88 -12.53
C SER A 24 -8.18 4.76 -11.62
N SER A 25 -7.37 3.87 -12.18
CA SER A 25 -6.63 2.87 -11.39
C SER A 25 -5.54 3.56 -10.58
N ALA A 26 -5.31 3.13 -9.34
CA ALA A 26 -4.14 3.51 -8.59
C ALA A 26 -2.96 2.59 -8.94
N THR A 27 -1.74 3.08 -8.79
CA THR A 27 -0.51 2.28 -8.88
C THR A 27 0.08 2.10 -7.50
N PHE A 28 0.26 0.85 -7.09
CA PHE A 28 0.97 0.50 -5.88
C PHE A 28 2.39 0.08 -6.25
N THR A 29 3.40 0.81 -5.79
CA THR A 29 4.81 0.44 -5.99
C THR A 29 5.32 -0.25 -4.74
N LEU A 30 5.52 -1.57 -4.83
CA LEU A 30 6.08 -2.37 -3.73
C LEU A 30 7.61 -2.33 -3.81
N VAL A 31 8.25 -1.89 -2.73
CA VAL A 31 9.70 -1.68 -2.65
C VAL A 31 10.27 -2.55 -1.54
N ASN A 32 11.31 -3.33 -1.84
CA ASN A 32 12.05 -4.07 -0.83
C ASN A 32 13.36 -3.34 -0.48
N GLN A 33 13.40 -2.71 0.70
CA GLN A 33 14.62 -2.15 1.28
C GLN A 33 15.26 -3.07 2.33
N CYS A 34 14.69 -4.26 2.55
CA CYS A 34 15.31 -5.27 3.40
C CYS A 34 16.61 -5.77 2.75
N SER A 35 17.54 -6.26 3.57
CA SER A 35 18.76 -6.92 3.11
C SER A 35 18.53 -8.33 2.57
N TYR A 36 17.30 -8.84 2.66
CA TYR A 36 16.87 -10.17 2.26
C TYR A 36 15.66 -10.10 1.32
N THR A 37 15.42 -11.19 0.60
CA THR A 37 14.26 -11.31 -0.29
C THR A 37 12.97 -11.36 0.50
N VAL A 38 11.98 -10.58 0.05
CA VAL A 38 10.60 -10.61 0.54
C VAL A 38 9.73 -11.20 -0.57
N TRP A 39 8.68 -11.93 -0.21
CA TRP A 39 7.70 -12.41 -1.17
C TRP A 39 6.35 -11.76 -0.88
N PRO A 40 6.03 -10.61 -1.51
CA PRO A 40 4.74 -9.97 -1.28
C PRO A 40 3.56 -10.89 -1.56
N GLY A 41 2.51 -10.74 -0.77
CA GLY A 41 1.18 -11.30 -1.01
C GLY A 41 0.16 -10.17 -1.10
N ILE A 42 -0.84 -10.34 -1.97
CA ILE A 42 -1.92 -9.39 -2.21
C ILE A 42 -3.23 -10.16 -2.15
N LEU A 43 -4.13 -9.73 -1.26
CA LEU A 43 -5.49 -10.26 -1.17
C LEU A 43 -6.47 -9.15 -1.48
N SER A 44 -7.25 -9.36 -2.54
CA SER A 44 -8.39 -8.48 -2.85
C SER A 44 -9.58 -8.86 -1.96
N GLY A 45 -10.24 -7.85 -1.39
CA GLY A 45 -11.41 -8.01 -0.54
C GLY A 45 -12.65 -8.51 -1.28
N ALA A 46 -13.65 -8.94 -0.53
CA ALA A 46 -14.91 -9.39 -1.11
C ALA A 46 -15.60 -8.24 -1.87
N GLY A 47 -16.09 -8.53 -3.08
CA GLY A 47 -16.83 -7.56 -3.89
C GLY A 47 -15.97 -6.58 -4.70
N THR A 48 -14.63 -6.68 -4.64
CA THR A 48 -13.75 -5.91 -5.53
C THR A 48 -13.10 -6.78 -6.62
N SER A 49 -12.60 -6.14 -7.66
CA SER A 49 -11.89 -6.82 -8.75
C SER A 49 -10.53 -7.34 -8.25
N PRO A 50 -10.16 -8.60 -8.57
CA PRO A 50 -8.89 -9.15 -8.14
C PRO A 50 -7.72 -8.45 -8.81
N VAL A 51 -6.62 -8.32 -8.07
CA VAL A 51 -5.33 -7.85 -8.58
C VAL A 51 -4.47 -9.03 -9.00
N SER A 52 -3.68 -8.87 -10.07
CA SER A 52 -2.67 -9.83 -10.49
C SER A 52 -1.34 -9.10 -10.73
N PRO A 53 -0.20 -9.63 -10.24
CA PRO A 53 -0.07 -10.88 -9.47
C PRO A 53 -0.61 -10.76 -8.03
N THR A 54 -1.02 -11.90 -7.45
CA THR A 54 -1.42 -12.03 -6.03
C THR A 54 -0.26 -12.43 -5.11
N GLY A 55 0.85 -12.89 -5.67
CA GLY A 55 2.08 -13.12 -4.94
C GLY A 55 3.29 -13.25 -5.86
N PHE A 56 4.42 -12.69 -5.45
CA PHE A 56 5.63 -12.64 -6.26
C PHE A 56 6.89 -12.52 -5.40
N GLN A 57 8.06 -12.70 -6.01
CA GLN A 57 9.35 -12.49 -5.36
C GLN A 57 9.82 -11.05 -5.56
N LEU A 58 10.34 -10.42 -4.50
CA LEU A 58 10.90 -9.08 -4.52
C LEU A 58 12.28 -9.09 -3.84
N ASN A 59 13.35 -9.05 -4.63
CA ASN A 59 14.73 -9.08 -4.13
C ASN A 59 15.14 -7.75 -3.48
N PRO A 60 16.20 -7.72 -2.65
CA PRO A 60 16.73 -6.49 -2.08
C PRO A 60 16.95 -5.39 -3.12
N GLY A 61 16.47 -4.19 -2.84
CA GLY A 61 16.56 -3.02 -3.71
C GLY A 61 15.59 -3.00 -4.90
N GLN A 62 14.77 -4.03 -5.09
CA GLN A 62 13.78 -4.05 -6.18
C GLN A 62 12.53 -3.24 -5.83
N ALA A 63 11.94 -2.66 -6.88
CA ALA A 63 10.63 -2.02 -6.85
C ALA A 63 9.78 -2.58 -7.98
N ILE A 64 8.54 -3.01 -7.68
CA ILE A 64 7.59 -3.53 -8.67
C ILE A 64 6.29 -2.71 -8.58
N PRO A 65 5.89 -2.03 -9.67
CA PRO A 65 4.58 -1.40 -9.75
C PRO A 65 3.50 -2.45 -10.00
N VAL A 66 2.38 -2.31 -9.31
CA VAL A 66 1.18 -3.13 -9.44
C VAL A 66 0.01 -2.19 -9.72
N SER A 67 -0.70 -2.42 -10.82
CA SER A 67 -1.90 -1.65 -11.12
C SER A 67 -3.08 -2.20 -10.33
N VAL A 68 -3.78 -1.30 -9.64
CA VAL A 68 -4.87 -1.62 -8.74
C VAL A 68 -6.16 -0.98 -9.27
N PRO A 69 -7.26 -1.75 -9.43
CA PRO A 69 -8.53 -1.22 -9.91
C PRO A 69 -9.04 -0.04 -9.09
N ALA A 70 -9.80 0.86 -9.73
CA ALA A 70 -10.53 1.89 -9.00
C ALA A 70 -11.52 1.23 -8.02
N GLY A 71 -11.65 1.78 -6.81
CA GLY A 71 -12.53 1.20 -5.79
C GLY A 71 -12.01 -0.11 -5.18
N TRP A 72 -10.73 -0.43 -5.37
CA TRP A 72 -10.14 -1.63 -4.76
C TRP A 72 -10.10 -1.53 -3.24
N SER A 73 -10.48 -2.60 -2.58
CA SER A 73 -10.31 -2.79 -1.14
C SER A 73 -9.62 -4.12 -0.91
N GLY A 74 -8.65 -4.16 -0.01
CA GLY A 74 -7.87 -5.35 0.24
C GLY A 74 -6.62 -5.07 1.07
N ARG A 75 -5.74 -6.06 1.12
CA ARG A 75 -4.54 -6.03 1.95
C ARG A 75 -3.32 -6.61 1.26
N LEU A 76 -2.16 -6.11 1.65
CA LEU A 76 -0.85 -6.52 1.18
C LEU A 76 0.05 -6.82 2.38
N TRP A 77 0.96 -7.78 2.23
CA TRP A 77 1.94 -8.12 3.26
C TRP A 77 3.22 -8.66 2.63
N GLY A 78 4.29 -8.71 3.42
CA GLY A 78 5.54 -9.34 3.01
C GLY A 78 5.70 -10.71 3.68
N ARG A 79 5.93 -11.77 2.88
CA ARG A 79 6.37 -13.07 3.40
C ARG A 79 7.89 -13.12 3.52
N SER A 80 8.39 -13.85 4.51
CA SER A 80 9.82 -14.02 4.74
C SER A 80 10.18 -15.46 5.08
N PHE A 81 11.47 -15.80 4.92
CA PHE A 81 12.01 -17.15 5.07
C PHE A 81 11.25 -18.19 4.23
N CYS A 82 11.00 -17.84 2.96
CA CYS A 82 10.31 -18.72 2.04
C CYS A 82 11.25 -19.72 1.36
N SER A 83 10.74 -20.92 1.10
CA SER A 83 11.46 -21.95 0.35
C SER A 83 10.48 -22.77 -0.48
N GLN A 84 11.00 -23.37 -1.56
CA GLN A 84 10.26 -24.36 -2.34
C GLN A 84 10.86 -25.73 -2.06
N ASP A 85 10.03 -26.63 -1.54
CA ASP A 85 10.42 -28.01 -1.31
C ASP A 85 10.73 -28.70 -2.64
N SER A 86 11.93 -29.28 -2.77
CA SER A 86 12.42 -29.83 -4.03
C SER A 86 11.76 -31.15 -4.42
N ALA A 87 11.17 -31.88 -3.46
CA ALA A 87 10.52 -33.16 -3.71
C ALA A 87 9.04 -32.99 -4.12
N THR A 88 8.35 -32.05 -3.50
CA THR A 88 6.90 -31.81 -3.68
C THR A 88 6.59 -30.58 -4.54
N GLY A 89 7.57 -29.69 -4.73
CA GLY A 89 7.37 -28.40 -5.40
C GLY A 89 6.60 -27.38 -4.58
N LYS A 90 6.25 -27.69 -3.32
CA LYS A 90 5.43 -26.84 -2.46
C LYS A 90 6.22 -25.61 -2.00
N PHE A 91 5.67 -24.42 -2.23
CA PHE A 91 6.21 -23.16 -1.72
C PHE A 91 5.62 -22.85 -0.35
N THR A 92 6.47 -22.57 0.64
CA THR A 92 6.07 -22.23 2.01
C THR A 92 6.98 -21.19 2.61
N CYS A 93 6.45 -20.38 3.53
CA CYS A 93 7.15 -19.34 4.27
C CYS A 93 7.00 -19.51 5.78
N VAL A 94 7.99 -19.08 6.56
CA VAL A 94 7.89 -19.11 8.04
C VAL A 94 6.94 -18.04 8.56
N THR A 95 6.93 -16.85 7.94
CA THR A 95 6.06 -15.74 8.36
C THR A 95 5.16 -15.30 7.21
N GLY A 96 3.89 -15.04 7.50
CA GLY A 96 2.92 -14.50 6.54
C GLY A 96 2.53 -15.45 5.40
N ASP A 97 2.83 -16.75 5.52
CA ASP A 97 2.45 -17.74 4.51
C ASP A 97 0.95 -17.68 4.20
N CYS A 98 0.55 -17.82 2.95
CA CYS A 98 -0.85 -17.69 2.54
C CYS A 98 -1.56 -19.03 2.29
N GLY A 99 -0.91 -20.14 2.66
CA GLY A 99 -1.48 -21.48 2.65
C GLY A 99 -1.72 -22.08 1.27
N SER A 100 -1.39 -21.37 0.18
CA SER A 100 -1.67 -21.83 -1.19
C SER A 100 -0.73 -22.96 -1.64
N GLY A 101 0.42 -23.11 -0.98
CA GLY A 101 1.49 -24.01 -1.44
C GLY A 101 2.20 -23.54 -2.71
N THR A 102 1.93 -22.32 -3.17
CA THR A 102 2.50 -21.72 -4.39
C THR A 102 2.93 -20.27 -4.13
N LEU A 103 3.60 -19.65 -5.11
CA LEU A 103 4.03 -18.26 -4.99
C LEU A 103 2.83 -17.29 -4.96
N GLU A 104 1.81 -17.54 -5.77
CA GLU A 104 0.56 -16.79 -5.80
C GLU A 104 -0.29 -17.06 -4.54
N CYS A 105 -1.02 -16.07 -4.06
CA CYS A 105 -1.83 -16.19 -2.85
C CYS A 105 -3.32 -16.26 -3.19
N THR A 106 -3.98 -17.27 -2.63
CA THR A 106 -5.44 -17.47 -2.74
C THR A 106 -6.17 -17.08 -1.46
N GLY A 107 -5.45 -16.82 -0.38
CA GLY A 107 -5.95 -16.43 0.93
C GLY A 107 -5.08 -15.34 1.57
N GLY A 108 -5.46 -14.92 2.78
CA GLY A 108 -4.68 -13.97 3.56
C GLY A 108 -3.41 -14.57 4.16
N ALA A 109 -2.57 -13.70 4.71
CA ALA A 109 -1.43 -14.11 5.51
C ALA A 109 -1.86 -14.94 6.72
N ALA A 110 -1.13 -16.00 7.02
CA ALA A 110 -1.14 -16.64 8.33
C ALA A 110 -0.39 -15.72 9.32
N PRO A 111 -1.06 -15.25 10.40
CA PRO A 111 -0.41 -14.44 11.41
C PRO A 111 0.75 -15.17 12.11
N PRO A 112 1.79 -14.46 12.59
CA PRO A 112 1.95 -13.00 12.58
C PRO A 112 2.35 -12.40 11.22
N ALA A 113 1.72 -11.29 10.85
CA ALA A 113 2.07 -10.54 9.64
C ALA A 113 1.72 -9.04 9.77
N THR A 114 2.69 -8.18 9.46
CA THR A 114 2.43 -6.74 9.28
C THR A 114 1.61 -6.56 8.00
N LEU A 115 0.48 -5.86 8.08
CA LEU A 115 -0.43 -5.64 6.93
C LEU A 115 -0.39 -4.18 6.47
N ALA A 116 -0.48 -3.98 5.16
CA ALA A 116 -0.92 -2.73 4.57
C ALA A 116 -2.35 -2.91 4.06
N GLU A 117 -3.28 -2.11 4.54
CA GLU A 117 -4.71 -2.23 4.25
C GLU A 117 -5.18 -0.99 3.49
N PHE A 118 -6.06 -1.19 2.51
CA PHE A 118 -6.59 -0.12 1.69
C PHE A 118 -8.09 -0.30 1.41
N THR A 119 -8.78 0.81 1.31
CA THR A 119 -10.09 0.95 0.66
C THR A 119 -10.05 2.20 -0.20
N LEU A 120 -9.85 2.04 -1.50
CA LEU A 120 -9.76 3.13 -2.46
C LEU A 120 -11.14 3.66 -2.81
N ASN A 121 -11.25 4.98 -3.04
CA ASN A 121 -12.49 5.66 -3.43
C ASN A 121 -13.70 5.26 -2.55
N GLY A 122 -13.49 5.24 -1.23
CA GLY A 122 -14.49 4.95 -0.22
C GLY A 122 -15.39 6.15 0.08
N ALA A 123 -15.69 6.38 1.36
CA ALA A 123 -16.53 7.51 1.78
C ALA A 123 -15.94 8.84 1.29
N ASP A 124 -16.83 9.71 0.79
CA ASP A 124 -16.48 11.03 0.22
C ASP A 124 -15.46 10.99 -0.94
N GLY A 125 -15.29 9.84 -1.60
CA GLY A 125 -14.30 9.65 -2.66
C GLY A 125 -12.86 9.62 -2.14
N LEU A 126 -12.67 9.42 -0.84
CA LEU A 126 -11.36 9.28 -0.21
C LEU A 126 -10.89 7.82 -0.25
N ASP A 127 -9.60 7.64 -0.45
CA ASP A 127 -8.90 6.42 -0.14
C ASP A 127 -8.66 6.38 1.37
N PHE A 128 -8.89 5.21 1.98
CA PHE A 128 -8.55 4.90 3.37
C PHE A 128 -7.42 3.90 3.35
N TYR A 129 -6.37 4.14 4.12
CA TYR A 129 -5.23 3.24 4.19
C TYR A 129 -4.54 3.30 5.55
N ASP A 130 -3.89 2.20 5.89
CA ASP A 130 -3.18 2.04 7.15
C ASP A 130 -2.17 0.89 7.08
N VAL A 131 -1.24 0.91 8.04
CA VAL A 131 -0.44 -0.26 8.39
C VAL A 131 -1.01 -0.82 9.69
N SER A 132 -1.23 -2.13 9.72
CA SER A 132 -1.90 -2.82 10.81
C SER A 132 -1.05 -3.93 11.41
N LEU A 133 -1.00 -3.92 12.75
CA LEU A 133 -0.34 -4.92 13.59
C LEU A 133 -1.36 -5.74 14.39
N VAL A 134 -2.65 -5.66 14.02
CA VAL A 134 -3.74 -6.45 14.62
C VAL A 134 -3.46 -7.94 14.48
N ASP A 135 -2.96 -8.35 13.32
CA ASP A 135 -2.51 -9.70 13.01
C ASP A 135 -1.03 -9.91 13.37
N GLY A 136 -0.46 -9.08 14.24
CA GLY A 136 0.94 -9.12 14.67
C GLY A 136 1.91 -8.43 13.71
N TYR A 137 3.20 -8.70 13.91
CA TYR A 137 4.31 -8.06 13.21
C TYR A 137 5.30 -9.12 12.73
N ASN A 138 5.82 -9.00 11.52
CA ASN A 138 6.95 -9.82 11.07
C ASN A 138 8.11 -8.99 10.50
N LEU A 139 7.81 -7.91 9.79
CA LEU A 139 8.81 -7.01 9.21
C LEU A 139 8.31 -5.55 9.18
N PRO A 140 9.22 -4.56 9.13
CA PRO A 140 8.83 -3.16 9.13
C PRO A 140 8.21 -2.77 7.78
N MET A 141 7.22 -1.90 7.82
CA MET A 141 6.45 -1.48 6.64
C MET A 141 6.08 0.00 6.71
N LEU A 142 6.11 0.68 5.56
CA LEU A 142 5.67 2.06 5.39
C LEU A 142 4.85 2.21 4.11
N ILE A 143 3.70 2.86 4.22
CA ILE A 143 2.89 3.34 3.10
C ILE A 143 3.15 4.84 2.96
N THR A 144 3.50 5.28 1.75
CA THR A 144 3.67 6.69 1.41
C THR A 144 2.83 7.04 0.17
N PRO A 145 1.77 7.85 0.32
CA PRO A 145 1.01 8.36 -0.83
C PRO A 145 1.90 9.18 -1.78
N GLN A 146 1.64 9.09 -3.07
CA GLN A 146 2.34 9.82 -4.13
C GLN A 146 1.33 10.62 -4.95
N GLY A 147 1.58 11.91 -5.09
CA GLY A 147 0.63 12.82 -5.72
C GLY A 147 -0.65 12.96 -4.89
N GLY A 148 -1.80 12.90 -5.56
CA GLY A 148 -3.11 13.16 -4.96
C GLY A 148 -3.58 14.60 -5.10
N THR A 149 -4.88 14.80 -4.89
CA THR A 149 -5.51 16.13 -4.98
C THR A 149 -5.30 16.99 -3.72
N GLY A 150 -4.71 16.42 -2.67
CA GLY A 150 -4.54 17.06 -1.36
C GLY A 150 -5.76 16.98 -0.45
N SER A 151 -6.85 16.35 -0.89
CA SER A 151 -7.99 15.99 -0.02
C SER A 151 -7.60 14.83 0.90
N GLY A 152 -7.94 14.93 2.19
CA GLY A 152 -7.44 14.02 3.23
C GLY A 152 -6.15 14.52 3.88
N ASN A 153 -5.49 13.68 4.68
CA ASN A 153 -4.20 14.03 5.29
C ASN A 153 -2.99 13.65 4.44
N CYS A 154 -3.17 12.74 3.46
CA CYS A 154 -2.17 12.20 2.53
C CYS A 154 -0.81 11.93 3.19
N SER A 155 -0.84 11.44 4.43
CA SER A 155 0.35 11.32 5.26
C SER A 155 0.85 9.88 5.27
N ALA A 156 2.17 9.70 5.30
CA ALA A 156 2.77 8.37 5.39
C ALA A 156 2.35 7.65 6.68
N THR A 157 2.19 6.33 6.64
CA THR A 157 1.79 5.51 7.80
C THR A 157 2.57 4.21 7.82
N GLY A 158 2.88 3.69 9.01
CA GLY A 158 3.76 2.54 9.09
C GLY A 158 4.29 2.20 10.48
N CYS A 159 4.99 1.08 10.50
CA CYS A 159 5.80 0.59 11.60
C CYS A 159 7.22 0.38 11.07
N VAL A 160 8.11 1.35 11.34
CA VAL A 160 9.45 1.43 10.71
C VAL A 160 10.59 0.93 11.61
N VAL A 161 10.25 0.49 12.81
CA VAL A 161 11.19 -0.08 13.78
C VAL A 161 11.12 -1.59 13.76
N ASP A 162 12.21 -2.25 14.14
CA ASP A 162 12.22 -3.70 14.31
C ASP A 162 11.65 -4.11 15.67
N LEU A 163 10.47 -4.74 15.65
CA LEU A 163 9.81 -5.25 16.86
C LEU A 163 10.21 -6.68 17.23
N ASN A 164 10.93 -7.40 16.38
CA ASN A 164 11.27 -8.81 16.63
C ASN A 164 12.24 -8.96 17.82
N GLY A 165 13.23 -8.06 17.94
CA GLY A 165 14.14 -7.99 19.08
C GLY A 165 13.42 -7.75 20.42
N PRO A 166 12.68 -6.64 20.57
CA PRO A 166 11.99 -6.27 21.81
C PRO A 166 10.66 -7.01 22.05
N CYS A 167 10.23 -7.89 21.14
CA CYS A 167 8.98 -8.63 21.28
C CYS A 167 8.87 -9.33 22.66
N PRO A 168 7.76 -9.18 23.40
CA PRO A 168 7.52 -9.91 24.65
C PRO A 168 7.64 -11.42 24.45
N SER A 169 8.22 -12.13 25.42
CA SER A 169 8.56 -13.56 25.30
C SER A 169 7.39 -14.45 24.86
N GLU A 170 6.22 -14.18 25.40
CA GLU A 170 4.95 -14.87 25.20
C GLU A 170 4.33 -14.60 23.81
N LEU A 171 4.83 -13.57 23.11
CA LEU A 171 4.39 -13.21 21.76
C LEU A 171 5.39 -13.64 20.68
N LYS A 172 6.59 -14.12 21.04
CA LYS A 172 7.64 -14.47 20.06
C LYS A 172 7.23 -15.65 19.20
N LEU A 173 7.36 -15.50 17.88
CA LEU A 173 7.51 -16.62 16.96
C LEU A 173 8.99 -16.83 16.71
N VAL A 174 9.52 -17.96 17.18
CA VAL A 174 10.94 -18.31 17.03
C VAL A 174 11.15 -19.25 15.85
N SER A 175 12.23 -19.03 15.12
CA SER A 175 12.74 -19.97 14.12
C SER A 175 14.07 -20.54 14.59
N THR A 176 14.21 -21.86 14.53
CA THR A 176 15.49 -22.53 14.80
C THR A 176 16.47 -22.19 13.70
N GLY A 177 17.57 -21.52 14.03
CA GLY A 177 18.63 -21.23 13.07
C GLY A 177 19.20 -22.52 12.47
N SER A 178 19.27 -22.61 11.14
CA SER A 178 19.97 -23.68 10.46
C SER A 178 21.44 -23.71 10.91
N GLY A 179 21.85 -24.74 11.66
CA GLY A 179 23.25 -24.95 12.04
C GLY A 179 23.59 -24.81 13.53
N GLY A 180 22.63 -24.89 14.44
CA GLY A 180 22.90 -24.91 15.89
C GLY A 180 23.14 -23.52 16.52
N GLY A 181 22.70 -22.46 15.84
CA GLY A 181 22.58 -21.12 16.43
C GLY A 181 21.41 -21.01 17.40
N ALA A 182 21.40 -19.96 18.22
CA ALA A 182 20.29 -19.67 19.13
C ALA A 182 18.99 -19.39 18.37
N ASP A 183 17.86 -19.70 19.00
CA ASP A 183 16.53 -19.37 18.48
C ASP A 183 16.39 -17.85 18.29
N GLU A 184 16.08 -17.42 17.08
CA GLU A 184 15.85 -16.01 16.75
C GLU A 184 14.34 -15.77 16.64
N CYS A 185 13.87 -14.68 17.24
CA CYS A 185 12.50 -14.21 17.05
C CYS A 185 12.37 -13.68 15.62
N VAL A 186 11.60 -14.35 14.78
CA VAL A 186 11.41 -13.98 13.37
C VAL A 186 10.12 -13.19 13.14
N ALA A 187 9.21 -13.20 14.12
CA ALA A 187 7.99 -12.40 14.12
C ALA A 187 7.42 -12.27 15.55
N CYS A 188 6.56 -11.28 15.76
CA CYS A 188 5.87 -11.01 17.02
C CYS A 188 4.36 -11.14 16.84
N LYS A 189 3.73 -12.09 17.53
CA LYS A 189 2.27 -12.27 17.54
C LYS A 189 1.58 -11.07 18.19
N SER A 190 0.38 -10.74 17.74
CA SER A 190 -0.52 -9.92 18.56
C SER A 190 -1.02 -10.75 19.75
N ALA A 191 -1.58 -10.08 20.77
CA ALA A 191 -2.18 -10.79 21.90
C ALA A 191 -3.41 -11.62 21.49
N CYS A 192 -4.16 -11.19 20.47
CA CYS A 192 -5.25 -12.00 19.94
C CYS A 192 -4.73 -13.33 19.41
N GLU A 193 -3.68 -13.31 18.61
CA GLU A 193 -3.10 -14.53 18.04
C GLU A 193 -2.35 -15.40 19.05
N ALA A 194 -1.79 -14.81 20.09
CA ALA A 194 -1.12 -15.57 21.14
C ALA A 194 -2.10 -16.27 22.08
N PHE A 195 -3.23 -15.63 22.41
CA PHE A 195 -4.09 -16.06 23.52
C PHE A 195 -5.53 -16.42 23.15
N GLY A 196 -6.04 -15.90 22.02
CA GLY A 196 -7.44 -16.09 21.60
C GLY A 196 -8.49 -15.50 22.56
N ASP A 197 -8.07 -14.69 23.54
CA ASP A 197 -8.97 -14.08 24.51
C ASP A 197 -9.83 -13.00 23.81
N PRO A 198 -11.17 -13.01 23.97
CA PRO A 198 -12.06 -12.02 23.39
C PRO A 198 -11.68 -10.57 23.70
N ARG A 199 -11.00 -10.30 24.82
CA ARG A 199 -10.47 -8.98 25.19
C ARG A 199 -9.40 -8.46 24.24
N TYR A 200 -8.56 -9.35 23.71
CA TYR A 200 -7.51 -8.98 22.77
C TYR A 200 -8.01 -9.04 21.33
N CYS A 201 -8.95 -9.94 21.05
CA CYS A 201 -9.52 -10.13 19.72
C CYS A 201 -10.71 -9.22 19.41
N CYS A 202 -11.13 -8.38 20.37
CA CYS A 202 -12.31 -7.52 20.26
C CYS A 202 -13.55 -8.26 19.76
N SER A 203 -13.88 -9.38 20.41
CA SER A 203 -14.99 -10.25 20.00
C SER A 203 -15.95 -10.52 21.16
N GLY A 204 -17.13 -11.06 20.87
CA GLY A 204 -18.14 -11.35 21.88
C GLY A 204 -18.53 -10.10 22.69
N ALA A 205 -18.32 -10.14 24.01
CA ALA A 205 -18.60 -9.01 24.90
C ALA A 205 -17.73 -7.77 24.64
N TYR A 206 -16.62 -7.95 23.92
CA TYR A 206 -15.65 -6.91 23.56
C TYR A 206 -15.76 -6.48 22.09
N ALA A 207 -16.89 -6.77 21.42
CA ALA A 207 -17.08 -6.51 19.99
C ALA A 207 -17.47 -5.06 19.65
N THR A 208 -17.17 -4.09 20.53
CA THR A 208 -17.38 -2.66 20.23
C THR A 208 -16.18 -1.82 20.72
N PRO A 209 -15.96 -0.63 20.14
CA PRO A 209 -14.94 0.31 20.63
C PRO A 209 -15.14 0.71 22.10
N ASP A 210 -16.38 0.68 22.58
CA ASP A 210 -16.71 1.00 23.97
C ASP A 210 -16.29 -0.09 24.95
N THR A 211 -16.26 -1.36 24.52
CA THR A 211 -15.94 -2.50 25.39
C THR A 211 -14.55 -3.05 25.17
N CYS A 212 -13.99 -3.03 23.96
CA CYS A 212 -12.59 -3.40 23.72
C CYS A 212 -11.65 -2.19 23.95
N LYS A 213 -10.81 -2.29 24.97
CA LYS A 213 -9.86 -1.22 25.33
C LYS A 213 -8.43 -1.64 25.03
N PRO A 214 -7.51 -0.67 24.86
CA PRO A 214 -6.09 -0.96 24.83
C PRO A 214 -5.65 -1.81 26.02
N THR A 215 -4.65 -2.64 25.80
CA THR A 215 -4.02 -3.53 26.77
C THR A 215 -2.52 -3.33 26.75
N ASP A 216 -1.80 -3.83 27.76
CA ASP A 216 -0.32 -3.74 27.80
C ASP A 216 0.33 -4.25 26.51
N TYR A 217 -0.24 -5.27 25.88
CA TYR A 217 0.26 -5.82 24.61
C TYR A 217 -0.01 -4.91 23.41
N SER A 218 -1.21 -4.35 23.27
CA SER A 218 -1.47 -3.39 22.18
C SER A 218 -0.67 -2.10 22.39
N GLU A 219 -0.49 -1.67 23.64
CA GLU A 219 0.35 -0.51 23.97
C GLU A 219 1.82 -0.74 23.64
N PHE A 220 2.36 -1.96 23.77
CA PHE A 220 3.70 -2.31 23.28
C PHE A 220 3.86 -1.99 21.79
N PHE A 221 2.93 -2.47 20.95
CA PHE A 221 2.91 -2.18 19.51
C PHE A 221 2.73 -0.68 19.26
N LYS A 222 1.79 -0.03 19.96
CA LYS A 222 1.45 1.37 19.74
C LYS A 222 2.59 2.32 20.09
N ASN A 223 3.25 2.08 21.21
CA ASN A 223 4.37 2.91 21.68
C ASN A 223 5.56 2.86 20.72
N SER A 224 5.74 1.72 20.04
CA SER A 224 6.82 1.52 19.09
C SER A 224 6.44 2.00 17.68
N CYS A 225 5.17 1.86 17.31
CA CYS A 225 4.62 2.19 15.99
C CYS A 225 3.34 3.04 16.13
N PRO A 226 3.44 4.33 16.53
CA PRO A 226 2.28 5.16 16.89
C PRO A 226 1.36 5.50 15.72
N ARG A 227 1.84 5.30 14.48
CA ARG A 227 1.08 5.53 13.25
C ARG A 227 0.48 4.25 12.68
N ALA A 228 0.68 3.09 13.29
CA ALA A 228 0.07 1.82 12.89
C ALA A 228 -1.09 1.46 13.82
N TYR A 229 -2.03 0.66 13.33
CA TYR A 229 -3.02 0.00 14.16
C TYR A 229 -2.34 -0.99 15.09
N SER A 230 -2.64 -0.89 16.39
CA SER A 230 -2.12 -1.80 17.41
C SER A 230 -3.15 -2.84 17.90
N TYR A 231 -4.44 -2.58 17.67
CA TYR A 231 -5.57 -3.47 17.94
C TYR A 231 -6.79 -3.03 17.10
N ALA A 232 -7.86 -3.82 17.10
CA ALA A 232 -8.95 -3.70 16.13
C ALA A 232 -9.75 -2.37 16.13
N TYR A 233 -9.71 -1.58 17.22
CA TYR A 233 -10.44 -0.29 17.31
C TYR A 233 -9.51 0.91 17.54
N ASP A 234 -8.29 0.85 17.01
CA ASP A 234 -7.28 1.91 17.09
C ASP A 234 -7.45 3.00 15.99
N ASP A 235 -8.69 3.33 15.61
CA ASP A 235 -8.97 4.17 14.43
C ASP A 235 -8.44 5.60 14.59
N GLY A 236 -8.50 6.14 15.81
CA GLY A 236 -8.30 7.58 16.08
C GLY A 236 -6.91 8.12 15.71
N THR A 237 -5.90 7.26 15.59
CA THR A 237 -4.53 7.67 15.23
C THR A 237 -3.92 6.85 14.10
N SER A 238 -4.67 5.89 13.55
CA SER A 238 -4.12 4.85 12.68
C SER A 238 -4.77 4.80 11.31
N THR A 239 -5.94 5.43 11.13
CA THR A 239 -6.56 5.61 9.80
C THR A 239 -6.03 6.83 9.10
N PHE A 240 -5.55 6.65 7.88
CA PHE A 240 -5.08 7.74 7.03
C PHE A 240 -5.94 7.83 5.78
N THR A 241 -6.07 9.04 5.25
CA THR A 241 -6.90 9.29 4.07
C THR A 241 -6.17 10.12 3.05
N CYS A 242 -6.44 9.85 1.78
CA CYS A 242 -5.96 10.66 0.66
C CYS A 242 -6.97 10.56 -0.48
N ALA A 243 -6.78 11.31 -1.57
CA ALA A 243 -7.66 11.21 -2.73
C ALA A 243 -6.87 11.23 -4.03
N SER A 244 -7.18 10.26 -4.90
CA SER A 244 -6.58 10.12 -6.24
C SER A 244 -5.04 10.04 -6.20
N ALA A 245 -4.51 9.26 -5.26
CA ALA A 245 -3.08 9.07 -5.09
C ALA A 245 -2.64 7.70 -5.62
N ASP A 246 -1.38 7.64 -6.03
CA ASP A 246 -0.62 6.40 -6.10
C ASP A 246 0.01 6.12 -4.73
N TYR A 247 0.52 4.91 -4.49
CA TYR A 247 1.08 4.55 -3.19
C TYR A 247 2.41 3.81 -3.33
N VAL A 248 3.37 4.13 -2.48
CA VAL A 248 4.61 3.36 -2.33
C VAL A 248 4.53 2.58 -1.03
N ILE A 249 4.61 1.25 -1.12
CA ILE A 249 4.63 0.34 0.02
C ILE A 249 6.06 -0.18 0.16
N THR A 250 6.75 0.24 1.21
CA THR A 250 8.15 -0.09 1.45
C THR A 250 8.29 -1.11 2.57
N PHE A 251 8.94 -2.24 2.29
CA PHE A 251 9.40 -3.20 3.28
C PHE A 251 10.78 -2.80 3.80
N CYS A 252 10.99 -2.87 5.12
CA CYS A 252 12.18 -2.39 5.83
C CYS A 252 12.62 -0.96 5.45
N PRO A 253 11.71 0.04 5.51
CA PRO A 253 12.05 1.42 5.22
C PRO A 253 13.21 1.90 6.11
N ALA A 254 14.14 2.66 5.54
CA ALA A 254 15.15 3.34 6.33
C ALA A 254 14.47 4.27 7.38
N PRO A 255 14.97 4.32 8.63
CA PRO A 255 14.49 5.29 9.61
C PRO A 255 14.63 6.69 9.00
N SER A 256 13.53 7.44 8.97
CA SER A 256 13.58 8.80 8.46
C SER A 256 14.52 9.64 9.35
N THR A 257 15.72 9.95 8.86
CA THR A 257 16.51 11.03 9.44
C THR A 257 15.68 12.28 9.24
N SER A 258 15.00 12.76 10.27
CA SER A 258 14.22 13.99 10.22
C SER A 258 15.10 15.08 9.61
N GLN A 259 14.74 15.56 8.42
CA GLN A 259 15.22 16.85 7.91
C GLN A 259 14.65 17.91 8.85
N LYS A 260 15.37 18.15 9.94
CA LYS A 260 15.08 19.24 10.87
C LYS A 260 15.29 20.53 10.08
N SER A 261 14.19 21.15 9.64
CA SER A 261 14.21 22.54 9.17
C SER A 261 14.89 23.39 10.24
N SER A 262 16.16 23.70 10.01
CA SER A 262 17.00 24.48 10.91
C SER A 262 17.55 25.64 10.10
N GLY A 263 16.70 26.65 9.87
CA GLY A 263 17.14 27.97 9.43
C GLY A 263 17.81 28.70 10.57
N GLY A 264 19.08 28.41 10.81
CA GLY A 264 19.98 29.16 11.70
C GLY A 264 21.28 29.46 10.96
N GLN A 265 21.62 30.75 10.88
CA GLN A 265 22.64 31.35 10.01
C GLN A 265 24.11 31.12 10.44
N TYR A 266 24.96 30.78 9.44
CA TYR A 266 26.40 31.10 9.22
C TYR A 266 27.53 30.45 10.07
N PRO A 267 28.82 30.41 9.60
CA PRO A 267 29.36 30.45 8.22
C PRO A 267 30.51 29.44 7.91
N GLY A 268 30.73 29.17 6.61
CA GLY A 268 32.08 29.03 6.03
C GLY A 268 32.62 27.62 5.71
N GLY A 269 32.85 27.35 4.42
CA GLY A 269 33.72 26.25 3.96
C GLY A 269 33.26 25.60 2.66
N GLY A 270 33.53 26.23 1.52
CA GLY A 270 33.05 25.80 0.21
C GLY A 270 33.78 24.57 -0.37
N SER A 271 33.02 23.76 -1.11
CA SER A 271 33.49 22.96 -2.24
C SER A 271 32.31 22.76 -3.20
N ASN A 272 32.46 23.27 -4.41
CA ASN A 272 31.42 23.33 -5.44
C ASN A 272 31.11 21.95 -6.01
N VAL A 273 29.84 21.53 -5.94
CA VAL A 273 29.27 20.54 -6.86
C VAL A 273 28.08 21.19 -7.53
N SER A 274 28.21 21.44 -8.84
CA SER A 274 27.23 22.11 -9.68
C SER A 274 25.98 21.25 -9.82
N LEU A 275 24.87 21.65 -9.19
CA LEU A 275 23.54 21.16 -9.51
C LEU A 275 22.96 22.01 -10.63
N ILE A 276 22.76 21.38 -11.79
CA ILE A 276 22.06 21.99 -12.93
C ILE A 276 20.58 22.10 -12.55
N SER A 277 20.10 23.31 -12.26
CA SER A 277 18.67 23.58 -12.19
C SER A 277 18.14 23.81 -13.60
N SER A 278 17.42 22.84 -14.16
CA SER A 278 16.62 23.08 -15.35
C SER A 278 15.31 23.75 -14.93
N SER A 279 15.26 25.07 -15.08
CA SER A 279 14.02 25.85 -15.07
C SER A 279 13.14 25.41 -16.25
N GLY A 280 12.15 24.56 -15.97
CA GLY A 280 11.12 24.17 -16.92
C GLY A 280 10.02 25.24 -16.97
N VAL A 281 10.08 26.08 -17.99
CA VAL A 281 9.03 27.01 -18.39
C VAL A 281 7.74 26.22 -18.67
N LEU A 282 6.61 26.71 -18.15
CA LEU A 282 5.27 26.23 -18.48
C LEU A 282 5.02 26.41 -19.99
N ALA A 283 5.29 25.38 -20.78
CA ALA A 283 4.82 25.29 -22.15
C ALA A 283 3.39 24.74 -22.12
N TYR A 284 2.42 25.60 -22.44
CA TYR A 284 1.10 25.14 -22.88
C TYR A 284 1.32 24.23 -24.09
N GLY A 285 1.16 22.91 -23.90
CA GLY A 285 1.22 21.94 -24.98
C GLY A 285 0.14 22.21 -26.03
N PRO A 286 0.37 21.86 -27.31
CA PRO A 286 -0.61 22.10 -28.35
C PRO A 286 -1.88 21.32 -28.03
N LEU A 287 -3.03 21.96 -28.20
CA LEU A 287 -4.33 21.27 -28.26
C LEU A 287 -4.17 20.04 -29.15
N PRO A 288 -4.70 18.87 -28.74
CA PRO A 288 -4.55 17.66 -29.52
C PRO A 288 -5.08 17.94 -30.94
N SER A 289 -4.26 17.63 -31.95
CA SER A 289 -4.49 17.90 -33.38
C SER A 289 -5.90 17.47 -33.86
N LEU A 290 -6.55 16.54 -33.14
CA LEU A 290 -7.94 16.11 -33.37
C LEU A 290 -9.02 17.14 -33.01
N MET A 291 -8.80 18.03 -32.03
CA MET A 291 -9.78 19.06 -31.65
C MET A 291 -9.88 20.16 -32.70
N ILE A 292 -8.75 20.47 -33.36
CA ILE A 292 -8.72 21.44 -34.46
C ILE A 292 -9.41 20.88 -35.70
N THR A 293 -9.26 19.58 -35.99
CA THR A 293 -9.97 18.94 -37.11
C THR A 293 -11.46 18.78 -36.84
N ILE A 294 -11.89 18.50 -35.61
CA ILE A 294 -13.32 18.46 -35.23
C ILE A 294 -13.96 19.84 -35.37
N LEU A 295 -13.31 20.91 -34.89
CA LEU A 295 -13.80 22.29 -35.05
C LEU A 295 -13.82 22.73 -36.52
N ALA A 296 -12.81 22.36 -37.32
CA ALA A 296 -12.78 22.65 -38.75
C ALA A 296 -13.90 21.91 -39.51
N VAL A 297 -14.17 20.65 -39.19
CA VAL A 297 -15.26 19.87 -39.79
C VAL A 297 -16.63 20.46 -39.41
N ILE A 298 -16.83 20.86 -38.16
CA ILE A 298 -18.05 21.54 -37.71
C ILE A 298 -18.23 22.89 -38.45
N PHE A 299 -17.15 23.67 -38.60
CA PHE A 299 -17.18 24.95 -39.31
C PHE A 299 -17.48 24.79 -40.81
N PHE A 300 -16.93 23.76 -41.47
CA PHE A 300 -17.22 23.45 -42.87
C PHE A 300 -18.65 22.93 -43.09
N ILE A 301 -19.24 22.22 -42.13
CA ILE A 301 -20.63 21.78 -42.17
C ILE A 301 -21.59 22.97 -42.03
N TYR A 302 -21.29 23.93 -41.14
CA TYR A 302 -22.12 25.12 -40.94
C TYR A 302 -22.02 26.16 -42.06
N LYS A 303 -20.88 26.25 -42.78
CA LYS A 303 -20.73 27.21 -43.89
C LYS A 303 -21.43 26.77 -45.19
N LYS A 304 -21.91 25.53 -45.27
CA LYS A 304 -22.52 24.96 -46.49
C LYS A 304 -24.05 24.82 -46.42
N ASN A 305 -24.69 25.39 -45.39
CA ASN A 305 -26.14 25.56 -45.27
C ASN A 305 -26.51 27.04 -45.30
#